data_AF-E6R951-F1
#
_entry.id   AF-E6R951-F1
#
_cell.length_a   1.000
_cell.length_b   1.000
_cell.length_c   1.000
_cell.angle_alpha   90.00
_cell.angle_beta   90.00
_cell.angle_gamma   90.00
#
_symmetry.space_group_name_H-M   'P 1'
#
loop_
_entity.id
_entity.type
_entity.pdbx_description
1 polymer ?
#
loop_
_entity_poly.entity_id
_entity_poly.type
_entity_poly.pdbx_seq_one_letter_code
_entity_poly.pdbx_strand_id
1 'polypeptide(L)'
;MSRSVFNTLRPVLGQKTYITPFALSLRHSSSSSSPLSAPNEPTSFRTQPSHSAPTGPLPLTWPNYLSLRRQRRLWSTLTSVPTTFLGLFLGGGYFASLEADPSQLIFGIEPMFVYGGATLGCMALGYLIGPSVGATLFSLTHPSIARGNPAPLEVMDREFYHRIRKNRADPRFQSVQNIVPDFYGEKIVSLSTYRRWLRDQAVYKRKAMHGVPSEEL
;
A
#
# COMPACT_ATOMS: atom_id res chain seq x y z
N MET A 1 -57.93 -40.19 -6.16
CA MET A 1 -56.47 -40.11 -5.93
C MET A 1 -56.08 -38.64 -5.91
N SER A 2 -55.88 -38.10 -4.72
CA SER A 2 -55.70 -36.65 -4.46
C SER A 2 -54.23 -36.25 -4.65
N ARG A 3 -53.99 -35.11 -5.30
CA ARG A 3 -52.67 -34.52 -5.56
C ARG A 3 -52.24 -33.69 -4.34
N SER A 4 -51.08 -33.98 -3.76
CA SER A 4 -50.41 -33.08 -2.81
C SER A 4 -49.10 -32.58 -3.40
N VAL A 5 -49.04 -31.26 -3.64
CA VAL A 5 -47.86 -30.52 -4.07
C VAL A 5 -47.23 -29.91 -2.81
N PHE A 6 -46.04 -30.36 -2.43
CA PHE A 6 -45.27 -29.74 -1.36
C PHE A 6 -44.40 -28.61 -1.92
N ASN A 7 -44.72 -27.39 -1.53
CA ASN A 7 -44.02 -26.16 -1.88
C ASN A 7 -42.80 -26.00 -0.94
N THR A 8 -41.58 -25.98 -1.47
CA THR A 8 -40.35 -25.74 -0.71
C THR A 8 -39.97 -24.26 -0.78
N LEU A 9 -40.16 -23.54 0.34
CA LEU A 9 -39.70 -22.16 0.50
C LEU A 9 -38.19 -22.16 0.80
N ARG A 10 -37.40 -21.53 -0.09
CA ARG A 10 -35.97 -21.22 0.10
C ARG A 10 -35.82 -19.95 0.95
N PRO A 11 -34.93 -19.92 1.97
CA PRO A 11 -34.55 -18.67 2.62
C PRO A 11 -33.52 -17.90 1.78
N VAL A 12 -33.76 -16.59 1.62
CA VAL A 12 -32.87 -15.62 0.97
C VAL A 12 -31.74 -15.25 1.93
N LEU A 13 -30.49 -15.58 1.59
CA LEU A 13 -29.31 -15.16 2.34
C LEU A 13 -28.96 -13.70 2.04
N GLY A 14 -28.54 -13.01 3.11
CA GLY A 14 -28.34 -11.57 3.18
C GLY A 14 -27.28 -11.00 2.21
N GLN A 15 -27.58 -9.80 1.72
CA GLN A 15 -26.69 -8.94 0.97
C GLN A 15 -25.55 -8.46 1.87
N LYS A 16 -24.29 -8.74 1.47
CA LYS A 16 -23.10 -8.08 2.02
C LYS A 16 -22.88 -6.75 1.28
N THR A 17 -23.05 -5.64 1.98
CA THR A 17 -22.59 -4.32 1.54
C THR A 17 -21.07 -4.26 1.58
N TYR A 18 -20.43 -4.08 0.43
CA TYR A 18 -19.00 -3.81 0.33
C TYR A 18 -18.80 -2.28 0.32
N ILE A 19 -18.24 -1.75 1.41
CA ILE A 19 -17.77 -0.37 1.47
C ILE A 19 -16.48 -0.29 0.64
N THR A 20 -16.52 0.45 -0.46
CA THR A 20 -15.37 0.77 -1.31
C THR A 20 -14.49 1.83 -0.63
N PRO A 21 -13.19 1.60 -0.40
CA PRO A 21 -12.30 2.70 -0.06
C PRO A 21 -12.00 3.52 -1.32
N PHE A 22 -12.27 4.82 -1.25
CA PHE A 22 -11.87 5.82 -2.22
C PHE A 22 -10.35 5.95 -2.22
N ALA A 23 -9.67 5.39 -3.22
CA ALA A 23 -8.23 5.53 -3.39
C ALA A 23 -7.94 6.74 -4.29
N LEU A 24 -7.46 7.83 -3.69
CA LEU A 24 -6.87 8.95 -4.42
C LEU A 24 -5.53 8.50 -5.01
N SER A 25 -5.49 8.25 -6.31
CA SER A 25 -4.25 7.98 -7.04
C SER A 25 -3.58 9.31 -7.40
N LEU A 26 -2.48 9.64 -6.71
CA LEU A 26 -1.58 10.73 -7.11
C LEU A 26 -0.82 10.32 -8.37
N ARG A 27 -1.34 10.74 -9.54
CA ARG A 27 -0.69 10.57 -10.83
C ARG A 27 0.39 11.63 -10.99
N HIS A 28 1.66 11.26 -10.83
CA HIS A 28 2.76 12.10 -11.29
C HIS A 28 2.76 12.05 -12.82
N SER A 29 2.33 13.15 -13.45
CA SER A 29 2.45 13.38 -14.87
C SER A 29 3.59 14.37 -15.07
N SER A 30 4.71 13.90 -15.61
CA SER A 30 5.79 14.77 -16.08
C SER A 30 5.95 14.54 -17.58
N SER A 31 5.51 15.52 -18.36
CA SER A 31 5.77 15.66 -19.77
C SER A 31 7.00 16.55 -19.98
N SER A 32 8.04 16.04 -20.65
CA SER A 32 8.89 16.88 -21.48
C SER A 32 9.44 16.06 -22.65
N SER A 33 9.10 16.49 -23.85
CA SER A 33 9.74 16.17 -25.12
C SER A 33 11.01 17.03 -25.24
N SER A 34 12.15 16.57 -25.78
CA SER A 34 12.53 16.47 -27.21
C SER A 34 14.07 16.21 -27.26
N PRO A 35 14.76 16.18 -28.42
CA PRO A 35 15.05 14.99 -29.24
C PRO A 35 16.55 14.64 -29.39
N LEU A 36 16.77 13.48 -30.03
CA LEU A 36 17.98 12.88 -30.66
C LEU A 36 19.36 13.57 -30.50
N SER A 37 20.32 12.81 -29.97
CA SER A 37 21.71 12.72 -30.46
C SER A 37 22.38 11.45 -29.90
N ALA A 38 22.96 10.66 -30.79
CA ALA A 38 23.92 9.59 -30.49
C ALA A 38 25.15 9.82 -31.40
N PRO A 39 26.30 9.17 -31.18
CA PRO A 39 26.69 8.27 -30.08
C PRO A 39 27.99 8.75 -29.38
N ASN A 40 28.26 8.25 -28.17
CA ASN A 40 29.61 7.90 -27.76
C ASN A 40 29.54 7.02 -26.50
N GLU A 41 30.10 5.83 -26.66
CA GLU A 41 30.29 4.79 -25.67
C GLU A 41 31.17 5.32 -24.52
N PRO A 42 30.75 5.08 -23.28
CA PRO A 42 31.69 4.45 -22.37
C PRO A 42 31.08 3.20 -21.75
N THR A 43 31.87 2.12 -21.87
CA THR A 43 31.74 0.83 -21.21
C THR A 43 31.25 0.98 -19.78
N SER A 44 29.93 0.88 -19.60
CA SER A 44 29.31 0.86 -18.29
C SER A 44 29.55 -0.52 -17.71
N PHE A 45 30.36 -0.59 -16.66
CA PHE A 45 30.38 -1.72 -15.75
C PHE A 45 28.94 -1.99 -15.28
N ARG A 46 28.31 -2.99 -15.90
CA ARG A 46 27.04 -3.55 -15.45
C ARG A 46 27.32 -4.24 -14.12
N THR A 47 27.31 -3.50 -13.02
CA THR A 47 27.17 -4.06 -11.69
C THR A 47 25.78 -4.68 -11.63
N GLN A 48 25.66 -5.94 -12.06
CA GLN A 48 24.52 -6.75 -11.69
C GLN A 48 24.58 -6.89 -10.17
N PRO A 49 23.53 -6.51 -9.42
CA PRO A 49 23.48 -6.90 -8.03
C PRO A 49 23.38 -8.42 -8.01
N SER A 50 24.48 -9.09 -7.65
CA SER A 50 24.49 -10.52 -7.35
C SER A 50 23.57 -10.74 -6.16
N HIS A 51 22.31 -11.07 -6.44
CA HIS A 51 21.37 -11.52 -5.43
C HIS A 51 21.71 -12.98 -5.07
N SER A 52 22.80 -13.16 -4.34
CA SER A 52 23.02 -14.39 -3.60
C SER A 52 21.93 -14.48 -2.54
N ALA A 53 21.04 -15.46 -2.68
CA ALA A 53 20.15 -15.84 -1.60
C ALA A 53 21.01 -16.11 -0.35
N PRO A 54 20.61 -15.66 0.84
CA PRO A 54 21.39 -15.91 2.05
C PRO A 54 21.50 -17.42 2.26
N THR A 55 22.72 -17.94 2.22
CA THR A 55 23.03 -19.36 2.46
C THR A 55 22.96 -19.73 3.95
N GLY A 56 22.67 -18.76 4.83
CA GLY A 56 22.55 -18.95 6.28
C GLY A 56 21.11 -19.17 6.75
N PRO A 57 20.91 -19.61 8.00
CA PRO A 57 19.59 -19.70 8.61
C PRO A 57 18.88 -18.34 8.61
N LEU A 58 17.59 -18.34 8.24
CA LEU A 58 16.78 -17.13 8.22
C LEU A 58 16.75 -16.46 9.60
N PRO A 59 16.83 -15.13 9.68
CA PRO A 59 16.85 -14.42 10.96
C PRO A 59 15.49 -14.41 11.67
N LEU A 60 14.40 -14.67 10.94
CA LEU A 60 13.04 -14.65 11.49
C LEU A 60 12.14 -15.74 10.87
N THR A 61 11.20 -16.25 11.65
CA THR A 61 10.19 -17.19 11.17
C THR A 61 9.16 -16.50 10.27
N TRP A 62 8.64 -17.23 9.27
CA TRP A 62 7.67 -16.70 8.31
C TRP A 62 6.39 -16.11 8.93
N PRO A 63 5.74 -16.76 9.92
CA PRO A 63 4.56 -16.19 10.57
C PRO A 63 4.83 -14.84 11.25
N ASN A 64 5.97 -14.73 11.95
CA ASN A 64 6.38 -13.51 12.64
C ASN A 64 6.72 -12.40 11.64
N TYR A 65 7.41 -12.73 10.55
CA TYR A 65 7.68 -11.76 9.49
C TYR A 65 6.39 -11.18 8.88
N LEU A 66 5.42 -12.03 8.56
CA LEU A 66 4.17 -11.59 7.93
C LEU A 66 3.30 -10.76 8.90
N SER A 67 3.31 -11.07 10.20
CA SER A 67 2.63 -10.24 11.20
C SER A 67 3.30 -8.88 11.37
N LEU A 68 4.64 -8.82 11.39
CA LEU A 68 5.38 -7.55 11.44
C LEU A 68 5.14 -6.68 10.20
N ARG A 69 5.06 -7.29 9.01
CA ARG A 69 4.73 -6.58 7.78
C ARG A 69 3.33 -5.95 7.85
N ARG A 70 2.36 -6.66 8.42
CA ARG A 70 1.01 -6.12 8.71
C ARG A 70 1.10 -4.97 9.70
N GLN A 71 1.82 -5.17 10.79
CA GLN A 71 1.95 -4.19 11.87
C GLN A 71 2.60 -2.90 11.38
N ARG A 72 3.67 -2.97 10.59
CA ARG A 72 4.35 -1.79 10.00
C ARG A 72 3.38 -0.89 9.23
N ARG A 73 2.48 -1.47 8.42
CA ARG A 73 1.45 -0.69 7.69
C ARG A 73 0.40 -0.10 8.63
N LEU A 74 0.00 -0.87 9.64
CA LEU A 74 -0.95 -0.40 10.64
C LEU A 74 -0.40 0.78 11.43
N TRP A 75 0.89 0.81 11.80
CA TRP A 75 1.50 1.96 12.48
C TRP A 75 1.41 3.23 11.63
N SER A 76 1.72 3.16 10.33
CA SER A 76 1.62 4.33 9.45
C SER A 76 0.20 4.90 9.36
N THR A 77 -0.82 4.05 9.27
CA THR A 77 -2.23 4.50 9.23
C THR A 77 -2.77 4.89 10.61
N LEU A 78 -2.34 4.20 11.67
CA LEU A 78 -2.82 4.44 13.02
C LEU A 78 -2.25 5.74 13.59
N THR A 79 -0.99 6.07 13.29
CA THR A 79 -0.34 7.29 13.79
C THR A 79 -0.86 8.54 13.09
N SER A 80 -1.42 8.47 11.88
CA SER A 80 -1.99 9.66 11.24
C SER A 80 -3.19 10.23 11.98
N VAL A 81 -4.01 9.38 12.62
CA VAL A 81 -5.18 9.83 13.40
C VAL A 81 -4.78 10.75 14.57
N PRO A 82 -3.95 10.33 15.53
CA PRO A 82 -3.54 11.20 16.64
C PRO A 82 -2.70 12.39 16.17
N THR A 83 -1.87 12.27 15.13
CA THR A 83 -1.10 13.43 14.61
C THR A 83 -2.02 14.47 13.96
N THR A 84 -3.09 14.04 13.30
CA THR A 84 -4.11 14.95 12.75
C THR A 84 -4.86 15.68 13.86
N PHE A 85 -5.30 14.95 14.89
CA PHE A 85 -5.92 15.57 16.06
C PHE A 85 -4.95 16.50 16.78
N LEU A 86 -3.69 16.10 16.97
CA LEU A 86 -2.67 16.94 17.58
C LEU A 86 -2.46 18.25 16.79
N GLY A 87 -2.36 18.17 15.46
CA GLY A 87 -2.30 19.36 14.59
C GLY A 87 -3.55 20.23 14.73
N LEU A 88 -4.74 19.63 14.76
CA LEU A 88 -5.99 20.38 14.97
C LEU A 88 -6.04 21.06 16.35
N PHE A 89 -5.67 20.36 17.43
CA PHE A 89 -5.66 20.89 18.78
C PHE A 89 -4.61 21.99 18.95
N LEU A 90 -3.40 21.82 18.39
CA LEU A 90 -2.36 22.83 18.44
C LEU A 90 -2.72 24.06 17.61
N GLY A 91 -3.18 23.87 16.38
CA GLY A 91 -3.61 24.96 15.51
C GLY A 91 -4.81 25.70 16.09
N GLY A 92 -5.86 24.97 16.46
CA GLY A 92 -7.07 25.54 17.06
C GLY A 92 -6.78 26.23 18.39
N GLY A 93 -5.96 25.63 19.25
CA GLY A 93 -5.56 26.24 20.52
C GLY A 93 -4.74 27.52 20.33
N TYR A 94 -3.81 27.52 19.36
CA TYR A 94 -3.02 28.70 19.03
C TYR A 94 -3.88 29.83 18.44
N PHE A 95 -4.70 29.55 17.43
CA PHE A 95 -5.53 30.55 16.78
C PHE A 95 -6.70 31.02 17.65
N ALA A 96 -7.23 30.17 18.54
CA ALA A 96 -8.24 30.59 19.51
C ALA A 96 -7.67 31.51 20.62
N SER A 97 -6.37 31.43 20.88
CA SER A 97 -5.71 32.32 21.85
C SER A 97 -5.40 33.71 21.29
N LEU A 98 -5.48 33.89 19.97
CA LEU A 98 -5.34 35.20 19.33
C LEU A 98 -6.68 35.95 19.43
N GLU A 99 -6.62 37.19 19.91
CA GLU A 99 -7.77 38.08 19.91
C GLU A 99 -8.14 38.44 18.46
N ALA A 100 -9.26 37.88 17.97
CA ALA A 100 -9.80 38.20 16.68
C ALA A 100 -10.60 39.51 16.77
N ASP A 101 -9.98 40.64 16.47
CA ASP A 101 -10.68 41.92 16.35
C ASP A 101 -11.45 41.94 15.00
N PRO A 102 -12.80 41.87 15.00
CA PRO A 102 -13.60 41.78 13.77
C PRO A 102 -13.55 43.06 12.92
N SER A 103 -12.98 44.14 13.45
CA SER A 103 -12.83 45.41 12.71
C SER A 103 -11.65 45.43 11.74
N GLN A 104 -10.70 44.48 11.87
CA GLN A 104 -9.51 44.41 11.02
C GLN A 104 -9.57 43.23 10.05
N LEU A 105 -9.75 43.53 8.77
CA LEU A 105 -9.70 42.51 7.72
C LEU A 105 -8.26 42.07 7.47
N ILE A 106 -8.02 40.75 7.52
CA ILE A 106 -6.72 40.15 7.22
C ILE A 106 -6.74 39.73 5.74
N PHE A 107 -5.88 40.34 4.92
CA PHE A 107 -5.87 40.16 3.45
C PHE A 107 -7.23 40.45 2.76
N GLY A 108 -8.05 41.33 3.34
CA GLY A 108 -9.40 41.65 2.83
C GLY A 108 -10.45 40.57 3.12
N ILE A 109 -10.12 39.58 3.94
CA ILE A 109 -11.00 38.49 4.38
C ILE A 109 -11.25 38.64 5.89
N GLU A 110 -12.45 38.28 6.34
CA GLU A 110 -12.80 38.22 7.76
C GLU A 110 -11.83 37.30 8.55
N PRO A 111 -11.30 37.73 9.71
CA PRO A 111 -10.36 36.96 10.52
C PRO A 111 -10.83 35.54 10.85
N MET A 112 -12.13 35.34 11.04
CA MET A 112 -12.72 34.03 11.34
C MET A 112 -12.47 32.99 10.24
N PHE A 113 -12.54 33.38 8.96
CA PHE A 113 -12.24 32.45 7.86
C PHE A 113 -10.75 32.18 7.71
N VAL A 114 -9.91 33.19 7.96
CA VAL A 114 -8.45 33.05 7.89
C VAL A 114 -7.96 32.09 8.99
N TYR A 115 -8.40 32.29 10.23
CA TYR A 115 -8.03 31.42 11.35
C TYR A 115 -8.66 30.04 11.26
N GLY A 116 -9.91 29.94 10.80
CA GLY A 116 -10.54 28.65 10.50
C GLY A 116 -9.77 27.89 9.42
N GLY A 117 -9.42 28.56 8.32
CA GLY A 117 -8.61 28.00 7.25
C GLY A 117 -7.20 27.60 7.71
N ALA A 118 -6.55 28.41 8.53
CA ALA A 118 -5.24 28.11 9.09
C ALA A 118 -5.28 26.91 10.06
N THR A 119 -6.34 26.80 10.87
CA THR A 119 -6.58 25.65 11.74
C THR A 119 -6.76 24.36 10.94
N LEU A 120 -7.57 24.42 9.87
CA LEU A 120 -7.73 23.30 8.93
C LEU A 120 -6.41 22.97 8.20
N GLY A 121 -5.61 23.99 7.88
CA GLY A 121 -4.26 23.81 7.33
C GLY A 121 -3.33 23.06 8.29
N CYS A 122 -3.38 23.38 9.58
CA CYS A 122 -2.61 22.67 10.62
C CYS A 122 -3.07 21.22 10.77
N MET A 123 -4.39 20.96 10.74
CA MET A 123 -4.95 19.61 10.72
C MET A 123 -4.45 18.81 9.52
N ALA A 124 -4.53 19.39 8.31
CA ALA A 124 -4.05 18.74 7.09
C ALA A 124 -2.55 18.44 7.15
N LEU A 125 -1.74 19.37 7.66
CA LEU A 125 -0.31 19.16 7.86
C LEU A 125 -0.03 18.03 8.85
N GLY A 126 -0.78 17.96 9.95
CA GLY A 126 -0.71 16.85 10.90
C GLY A 126 -1.02 15.49 10.27
N TYR A 127 -2.00 15.44 9.36
CA TYR A 127 -2.32 14.24 8.60
C TYR A 127 -1.16 13.82 7.68
N LEU A 128 -0.51 14.76 6.99
CA LEU A 128 0.62 14.48 6.10
C LEU A 128 1.86 13.98 6.86
N ILE A 129 2.13 14.52 8.04
CA ILE A 129 3.28 14.14 8.87
C ILE A 129 3.07 12.77 9.55
N GLY A 130 1.81 12.39 9.77
CA GLY A 130 1.40 11.16 10.46
C GLY A 130 2.13 9.88 10.03
N PRO A 131 2.14 9.50 8.74
CA PRO A 131 2.80 8.28 8.28
C PRO A 131 4.31 8.25 8.53
N SER A 132 4.98 9.40 8.43
CA SER A 132 6.41 9.55 8.70
C SER A 132 6.70 9.31 10.19
N VAL A 133 5.89 9.89 11.07
CA VAL A 133 5.99 9.67 12.52
C VAL A 133 5.66 8.21 12.89
N GLY A 134 4.73 7.57 12.19
CA GLY A 134 4.44 6.15 12.38
C GLY A 134 5.62 5.24 12.00
N ALA A 135 6.35 5.58 10.93
CA ALA A 135 7.53 4.82 10.51
C ALA A 135 8.70 4.95 11.49
N THR A 136 8.92 6.14 12.05
CA THR A 136 9.96 6.36 13.07
C THR A 136 9.61 5.64 14.36
N LEU A 137 8.35 5.74 14.81
CA LEU A 137 7.87 5.06 16.03
C LEU A 137 7.95 3.53 15.91
N PHE A 138 7.65 2.97 14.75
CA PHE A 138 7.86 1.54 14.49
C PHE A 138 9.33 1.14 14.63
N SER A 139 10.24 1.94 14.07
CA SER A 139 11.68 1.69 14.13
C SER A 139 12.25 1.81 15.56
N LEU A 140 11.64 2.64 16.40
CA LEU A 140 11.99 2.80 17.82
C LEU A 140 11.45 1.67 18.69
N THR A 141 10.22 1.22 18.45
CA THR A 141 9.57 0.15 19.23
C THR A 141 10.10 -1.24 18.88
N HIS A 142 10.56 -1.46 17.65
CA HIS A 142 11.10 -2.75 17.17
C HIS A 142 12.57 -2.62 16.74
N PRO A 143 13.48 -2.18 17.63
CA PRO A 143 14.85 -1.86 17.26
C PRO A 143 15.63 -3.11 16.84
N SER A 144 15.37 -4.28 17.42
CA SER A 144 16.05 -5.54 17.08
C SER A 144 15.75 -6.04 15.67
N ILE A 145 14.65 -5.57 15.07
CA ILE A 145 14.19 -6.02 13.75
C ILE A 145 14.45 -4.95 12.68
N ALA A 146 14.36 -3.68 13.07
CA ALA A 146 14.56 -2.52 12.20
C ALA A 146 16.03 -2.07 12.11
N ARG A 147 16.85 -2.34 13.13
CA ARG A 147 18.28 -1.97 13.17
C ARG A 147 19.16 -3.19 12.99
N GLY A 148 20.31 -2.99 12.35
CA GLY A 148 21.29 -4.03 12.06
C GLY A 148 21.92 -3.82 10.67
N ASN A 149 23.04 -4.47 10.41
CA ASN A 149 23.67 -4.50 9.09
C ASN A 149 23.93 -5.96 8.70
N PRO A 150 23.06 -6.59 7.88
CA PRO A 150 21.75 -6.12 7.39
C PRO A 150 20.63 -6.24 8.43
N ALA A 151 19.60 -5.39 8.34
CA ALA A 151 18.44 -5.49 9.22
C ALA A 151 17.67 -6.81 8.99
N PRO A 152 17.29 -7.57 10.03
CA PRO A 152 16.55 -8.83 9.89
C PRO A 152 15.30 -8.73 9.03
N LEU A 153 14.55 -7.62 9.17
CA LEU A 153 13.36 -7.37 8.37
C LEU A 153 13.67 -7.22 6.88
N GLU A 154 14.78 -6.55 6.55
CA GLU A 154 15.19 -6.32 5.18
C GLU A 154 15.65 -7.61 4.50
N VAL A 155 16.36 -8.48 5.23
CA VAL A 155 16.73 -9.81 4.74
C VAL A 155 15.48 -10.61 4.38
N MET A 156 14.48 -10.61 5.26
CA MET A 156 13.21 -11.28 5.02
C MET A 156 12.40 -10.64 3.88
N ASP A 157 12.39 -9.31 3.77
CA ASP A 157 11.72 -8.57 2.69
C ASP A 157 12.32 -8.97 1.32
N ARG A 158 13.66 -9.07 1.24
CA ARG A 158 14.38 -9.54 0.04
C ARG A 158 14.00 -10.97 -0.30
N GLU A 159 14.06 -11.89 0.67
CA GLU A 159 13.68 -13.29 0.46
C GLU A 159 12.21 -13.45 0.04
N PHE A 160 11.32 -12.70 0.67
CA PHE A 160 9.91 -12.67 0.31
C PHE A 160 9.75 -12.21 -1.14
N TYR A 161 10.41 -11.11 -1.53
CA TYR A 161 10.40 -10.63 -2.90
C TYR A 161 10.91 -11.68 -3.89
N HIS A 162 11.98 -12.41 -3.57
CA HIS A 162 12.48 -13.51 -4.40
C HIS A 162 11.42 -14.60 -4.61
N ARG A 163 10.70 -15.00 -3.55
CA ARG A 163 9.62 -15.99 -3.63
C ARG A 163 8.44 -15.49 -4.46
N ILE A 164 8.06 -14.22 -4.33
CA ILE A 164 6.97 -13.62 -5.12
C ILE A 164 7.39 -13.51 -6.59
N ARG A 165 8.61 -13.02 -6.87
CA ARG A 165 9.14 -12.87 -8.23
C ARG A 165 9.20 -14.21 -8.98
N LYS A 166 9.52 -15.31 -8.29
CA LYS A 166 9.54 -16.66 -8.90
C LYS A 166 8.14 -17.18 -9.23
N ASN A 167 7.15 -16.90 -8.39
CA ASN A 167 5.82 -17.52 -8.49
C ASN A 167 4.79 -16.66 -9.23
N ARG A 168 5.02 -15.35 -9.37
CA ARG A 168 4.10 -14.42 -10.06
C ARG A 168 3.86 -14.83 -11.51
N ALA A 169 2.70 -14.48 -12.04
CA ALA A 169 2.37 -14.59 -13.45
C ALA A 169 2.80 -13.33 -14.22
N ASP A 170 3.05 -13.50 -15.52
CA ASP A 170 3.42 -12.37 -16.38
C ASP A 170 2.19 -11.51 -16.68
N PRO A 171 2.31 -10.17 -16.55
CA PRO A 171 1.19 -9.25 -16.72
C PRO A 171 0.83 -9.05 -18.20
N ARG A 172 1.66 -9.54 -19.13
CA ARG A 172 1.45 -9.41 -20.58
C ARG A 172 0.23 -10.18 -21.07
N PHE A 173 -0.12 -11.28 -20.42
CA PHE A 173 -1.24 -12.14 -20.80
C PHE A 173 -2.58 -11.68 -20.19
N GLN A 174 -2.71 -10.39 -19.87
CA GLN A 174 -3.92 -9.83 -19.27
C GLN A 174 -5.01 -9.67 -20.33
N SER A 175 -6.20 -10.22 -20.06
CA SER A 175 -7.40 -10.01 -20.87
C SER A 175 -8.48 -9.33 -20.03
N VAL A 176 -9.45 -8.69 -20.70
CA VAL A 176 -10.57 -7.99 -20.03
C VAL A 176 -11.38 -8.96 -19.15
N GLN A 177 -11.47 -10.22 -19.55
CA GLN A 177 -12.18 -11.28 -18.83
C GLN A 177 -11.33 -11.94 -17.72
N ASN A 178 -10.00 -11.76 -17.74
CA ASN A 178 -9.08 -12.35 -16.77
C ASN A 178 -8.21 -11.26 -16.11
N ILE A 179 -8.77 -10.62 -15.09
CA ILE A 179 -8.07 -9.60 -14.30
C ILE A 179 -6.84 -10.22 -13.61
N VAL A 180 -5.70 -9.55 -13.70
CA VAL A 180 -4.44 -9.99 -13.11
C VAL A 180 -4.55 -10.06 -11.58
N PRO A 181 -4.20 -11.20 -10.96
CA PRO A 181 -4.07 -11.29 -9.51
C PRO A 181 -2.94 -10.38 -9.00
N ASP A 182 -2.99 -9.98 -7.74
CA ASP A 182 -2.01 -9.08 -7.10
C ASP A 182 -0.56 -9.40 -7.51
N PHE A 183 0.06 -8.52 -8.30
CA PHE A 183 1.36 -8.75 -8.93
C PHE A 183 2.54 -8.69 -7.95
N TYR A 184 2.42 -7.86 -6.90
CA TYR A 184 3.49 -7.62 -5.94
C TYR A 184 3.30 -8.38 -4.62
N GLY A 185 2.18 -9.07 -4.44
CA GLY A 185 1.86 -9.76 -3.19
C GLY A 185 1.68 -8.75 -2.05
N GLU A 186 1.11 -7.60 -2.35
CA GLU A 186 0.82 -6.56 -1.37
C GLU A 186 -0.15 -7.07 -0.31
N LYS A 187 -1.17 -7.84 -0.70
CA LYS A 187 -2.24 -8.35 0.18
C LYS A 187 -1.81 -9.54 1.05
N ILE A 188 -0.54 -9.95 0.97
CA ILE A 188 -0.02 -11.12 1.69
C ILE A 188 0.45 -10.69 3.08
N VAL A 189 -0.38 -10.98 4.09
CA VAL A 189 -0.18 -10.66 5.51
C VAL A 189 -0.20 -11.90 6.42
N SER A 190 -0.48 -13.07 5.85
CA SER A 190 -0.48 -14.35 6.57
C SER A 190 -0.14 -15.52 5.64
N LEU A 191 0.23 -16.67 6.21
CA LEU A 191 0.50 -17.88 5.42
C LEU A 191 -0.73 -18.37 4.64
N SER A 192 -1.95 -18.19 5.18
CA SER A 192 -3.17 -18.56 4.47
C SER A 192 -3.39 -17.68 3.24
N THR A 193 -3.16 -16.37 3.36
CA THR A 193 -3.22 -15.44 2.21
C THR A 193 -2.15 -15.73 1.18
N TYR A 194 -0.94 -16.13 1.60
CA TYR A 194 0.13 -16.57 0.70
C TYR A 194 -0.26 -17.81 -0.11
N ARG A 195 -0.80 -18.85 0.55
CA ARG A 195 -1.27 -20.06 -0.15
C ARG A 195 -2.44 -19.79 -1.09
N ARG A 196 -3.32 -18.85 -0.73
CA ARG A 196 -4.40 -18.39 -1.62
C ARG A 196 -3.82 -17.69 -2.84
N TRP A 197 -2.90 -16.76 -2.62
CA TRP A 197 -2.23 -16.04 -3.70
C TRP A 197 -1.53 -16.99 -4.68
N LEU A 198 -0.83 -18.02 -4.20
CA LEU A 198 -0.21 -19.04 -5.07
C LEU A 198 -1.24 -19.77 -5.95
N ARG A 199 -2.41 -20.10 -5.40
CA ARG A 199 -3.50 -20.72 -6.18
C ARG A 199 -4.06 -19.75 -7.22
N ASP A 200 -4.24 -18.48 -6.84
CA ASP A 200 -4.74 -17.46 -7.76
C ASP A 200 -3.77 -17.23 -8.94
N GLN A 201 -2.46 -17.21 -8.67
CA GLN A 201 -1.42 -17.14 -9.71
C GLN A 201 -1.45 -18.39 -10.62
N ALA A 202 -1.59 -19.59 -10.07
CA ALA A 202 -1.65 -20.83 -10.84
C ALA A 202 -2.93 -20.94 -11.69
N VAL A 203 -4.07 -20.43 -11.19
CA VAL A 203 -5.30 -20.33 -11.98
C VAL A 203 -5.13 -19.33 -13.11
N TYR A 204 -4.54 -18.17 -12.84
CA TYR A 204 -4.28 -17.16 -13.86
C TYR A 204 -3.35 -17.68 -14.98
N LYS A 205 -2.23 -18.34 -14.62
CA LYS A 205 -1.31 -18.96 -15.60
C LYS A 205 -2.03 -19.96 -16.51
N ARG A 206 -2.86 -20.84 -15.93
CA ARG A 206 -3.65 -21.81 -16.72
C ARG A 206 -4.64 -21.14 -17.66
N LYS A 207 -5.31 -20.07 -17.23
CA LYS A 207 -6.23 -19.29 -18.08
C LYS A 207 -5.50 -18.52 -19.18
N ALA A 208 -4.33 -17.95 -18.86
CA ALA A 208 -3.49 -17.25 -19.82
C ALA A 208 -3.01 -18.20 -20.93
N MET A 209 -2.53 -19.39 -20.58
CA MET A 209 -2.05 -20.37 -21.56
C MET A 209 -3.15 -20.88 -22.51
N HIS A 210 -4.42 -20.89 -22.09
CA HIS A 210 -5.51 -21.38 -22.95
C HIS A 210 -5.83 -20.44 -24.13
N GLY A 211 -5.37 -19.19 -24.10
CA GLY A 211 -5.60 -18.21 -25.16
C GLY A 211 -4.41 -17.96 -26.09
N VAL A 212 -3.26 -18.60 -25.88
CA VAL A 212 -2.03 -18.36 -26.64
C VAL A 212 -1.85 -19.47 -27.70
N PRO A 213 -1.78 -19.15 -29.00
CA PRO A 213 -1.48 -20.13 -30.05
C PRO A 213 -0.10 -20.76 -29.82
N SER A 214 0.05 -22.04 -30.13
CA SER A 214 1.24 -22.86 -29.83
C SER A 214 2.56 -22.41 -30.49
N GLU A 215 2.55 -21.33 -31.28
CA GLU A 215 3.71 -20.86 -32.05
C GLU A 215 4.59 -19.85 -31.30
N GLU A 216 4.21 -19.40 -30.10
CA GLU A 216 4.99 -18.43 -29.29
C GLU A 216 5.55 -19.01 -27.97
N LEU A 217 5.61 -20.35 -27.84
CA LEU A 217 6.12 -21.05 -26.65
C LEU A 217 7.63 -21.31 -26.68
#